data_AF-A0A955X2Y7-F1
#
_entry.id   AF-A0A955X2Y7-F1
#
_cell.length_a   1.000
_cell.length_b   1.000
_cell.length_c   1.000
_cell.angle_alpha   90.00
_cell.angle_beta   90.00
_cell.angle_gamma   90.00
#
_symmetry.space_group_name_H-M   'P 1'
#
loop_
_entity.id
_entity.type
_entity.pdbx_description
1 polymer ?
#
loop_
_entity_poly.entity_id
_entity_poly.type
_entity_poly.pdbx_seq_one_letter_code
_entity_poly.pdbx_strand_id
1 'polypeptide(L)'
;MTAIRDDVNNAAIIGVGFGLAFVVVFLIFILEAWSMKLDDEVTMERRPTPSSLATYRDEQAKKLGDYGWVDQGKDQVHIPITRAMELTVADLAKK
;
A
#
# COMPACT_ATOMS: atom_id res chain seq x y z
N MET A 1 -31.67 5.46 56.50
CA MET A 1 -31.89 5.02 55.10
C MET A 1 -32.13 6.28 54.29
N THR A 2 -31.41 6.44 53.17
CA THR A 2 -31.76 7.14 51.91
C THR A 2 -30.66 8.04 51.33
N ALA A 3 -30.21 7.59 50.15
CA ALA A 3 -29.74 8.35 48.98
C ALA A 3 -28.37 9.03 49.09
N ILE A 4 -27.32 8.21 48.96
CA ILE A 4 -26.14 8.62 48.20
C ILE A 4 -26.65 8.84 46.77
N ARG A 5 -26.86 10.10 46.40
CA ARG A 5 -27.14 10.47 45.02
C ARG A 5 -25.83 10.27 44.26
N ASP A 6 -25.65 9.08 43.71
CA ASP A 6 -24.77 8.87 42.58
C ASP A 6 -25.41 9.59 41.39
N ASP A 7 -25.35 10.92 41.41
CA ASP A 7 -25.61 11.76 40.25
C ASP A 7 -24.44 11.47 39.31
N VAL A 8 -24.51 10.33 38.63
CA VAL A 8 -23.59 9.92 37.58
C VAL A 8 -23.46 11.16 36.70
N ASN A 9 -22.27 11.75 36.71
CA ASN A 9 -22.02 13.02 36.06
C ASN A 9 -22.06 12.78 34.55
N ASN A 10 -23.26 12.66 34.02
CA ASN A 10 -23.53 12.32 32.62
C ASN A 10 -22.88 13.37 31.72
N ALA A 11 -22.76 14.61 32.18
CA ALA A 11 -21.98 15.65 31.51
C ALA A 11 -20.49 15.31 31.45
N ALA A 12 -19.89 14.76 32.51
CA ALA A 12 -18.51 14.27 32.50
C ALA A 12 -18.35 13.02 31.61
N ILE A 13 -19.29 12.07 31.62
CA ILE A 13 -19.23 10.87 30.76
C ILE A 13 -19.37 11.26 29.29
N ILE A 14 -20.30 12.15 28.96
CA ILE A 14 -20.47 12.69 27.61
C ILE A 14 -19.20 13.43 27.18
N GLY A 15 -18.64 14.29 28.04
CA GLY A 15 -17.40 15.02 27.74
C GLY A 15 -16.20 14.12 27.50
N VAL A 16 -16.02 13.08 28.33
CA VAL A 16 -14.94 12.09 28.17
C VAL A 16 -15.15 11.26 26.90
N GLY A 17 -16.38 10.84 26.61
CA GLY A 17 -16.70 10.09 25.40
C GLY A 17 -16.42 10.88 24.11
N PHE A 18 -16.85 12.14 24.06
CA PHE A 18 -16.55 13.03 22.93
C PHE A 18 -15.05 13.29 22.81
N GLY A 19 -14.36 13.58 23.91
CA GLY A 19 -12.92 13.81 23.90
C GLY A 19 -12.13 12.63 23.34
N LEU A 20 -12.48 11.40 23.77
CA LEU A 20 -11.82 10.18 23.30
C LEU A 20 -12.11 9.93 21.82
N ALA A 21 -13.34 10.14 21.35
CA ALA A 21 -13.69 10.05 19.94
C ALA A 21 -12.89 11.03 19.07
N PHE A 22 -12.74 12.28 19.52
CA PHE A 22 -11.92 13.27 18.80
C PHE A 22 -10.44 12.88 18.75
N VAL A 23 -9.89 12.32 19.84
CA VAL A 23 -8.50 11.84 19.86
C VAL A 23 -8.28 10.71 18.86
N VAL A 24 -9.21 9.76 18.77
CA VAL A 24 -9.14 8.66 17.79
C VAL A 24 -9.20 9.18 16.35
N VAL A 25 -10.13 10.09 16.06
CA VAL A 25 -10.24 10.72 14.74
C VAL A 25 -8.96 11.48 14.41
N PHE A 26 -8.40 12.23 15.35
CA PHE A 26 -7.17 12.98 15.16
C PHE A 26 -5.96 12.07 14.93
N LEU A 27 -5.87 10.93 15.63
CA LEU A 27 -4.86 9.90 15.40
C LEU A 27 -4.97 9.29 14.00
N ILE A 28 -6.18 9.04 13.50
CA ILE A 28 -6.40 8.56 12.13
C ILE A 28 -5.90 9.60 11.12
N PHE A 29 -6.26 10.88 11.28
CA PHE A 29 -5.78 11.96 10.42
C PHE A 29 -4.25 12.10 10.43
N ILE A 30 -3.61 11.97 11.60
CA ILE A 30 -2.14 12.00 11.71
C ILE A 30 -1.52 10.80 10.99
N LEU A 31 -2.10 9.61 11.15
CA LEU A 31 -1.62 8.38 10.52
C LEU A 31 -1.74 8.44 8.99
N GLU A 32 -2.84 8.98 8.48
CA GLU A 32 -3.02 9.24 7.04
C GLU A 32 -2.05 10.33 6.53
N ALA A 33 -1.86 11.42 7.28
CA ALA A 33 -0.91 12.47 6.92
C ALA A 33 0.56 11.98 6.92
N TRP A 34 0.89 11.02 7.78
CA TRP A 34 2.20 10.36 7.79
C TRP A 34 2.35 9.36 6.64
N SER A 35 1.30 8.60 6.30
CA SER A 35 1.30 7.71 5.13
C SER A 35 1.59 8.48 3.84
N MET A 36 0.97 9.66 3.68
CA MET A 36 1.15 10.50 2.49
C MET A 36 2.58 11.02 2.30
N LYS A 37 3.42 10.98 3.35
CA LYS A 37 4.87 11.29 3.26
C LYS A 37 5.76 10.08 3.00
N LEU A 38 5.26 8.85 3.16
CA LEU A 38 5.99 7.62 2.84
C LEU A 38 5.57 7.01 1.49
N ASP A 39 4.39 7.38 0.97
CA ASP A 39 3.85 6.88 -0.31
C ASP A 39 4.29 7.69 -1.55
N ASP A 40 5.26 8.59 -1.41
CA ASP A 40 5.85 9.36 -2.53
C ASP A 40 6.63 8.47 -3.54
N GLU A 41 6.64 7.15 -3.35
CA GLU A 41 7.29 6.21 -4.28
C GLU A 41 6.33 5.19 -4.94
N VAL A 42 5.03 5.11 -4.60
CA VAL A 42 4.16 4.03 -5.14
C VAL A 42 2.83 4.47 -5.76
N THR A 43 2.50 5.77 -5.80
CA THR A 43 1.21 6.19 -6.41
C THR A 43 1.31 7.34 -7.41
N MET A 44 2.21 7.22 -8.38
CA MET A 44 2.04 7.84 -9.69
C MET A 44 2.01 6.65 -10.68
N GLU A 45 1.01 6.40 -11.53
CA GLU A 45 0.12 7.28 -12.26
C GLU A 45 -1.15 6.49 -12.62
N ARG A 46 -2.34 7.02 -12.29
CA ARG A 46 -3.63 6.43 -12.66
C ARG A 46 -4.46 7.36 -13.55
N ARG A 47 -3.85 8.00 -14.55
CA ARG A 47 -4.57 8.61 -15.68
C ARG A 47 -3.73 8.51 -16.96
N PRO A 48 -4.04 7.59 -17.90
CA PRO A 48 -3.34 7.55 -19.16
C PRO A 48 -3.78 8.74 -20.02
N THR A 49 -2.83 9.63 -20.27
CA THR A 49 -2.90 10.55 -21.41
C THR A 49 -2.42 9.73 -22.62
N PRO A 50 -3.00 9.83 -23.83
CA PRO A 50 -2.61 8.96 -24.95
C PRO A 50 -1.12 9.04 -25.35
N SER A 51 -0.41 10.11 -24.96
CA SER A 51 1.05 10.23 -25.09
C SER A 51 1.85 9.44 -24.05
N SER A 52 1.28 9.06 -22.90
CA SER A 52 1.99 8.31 -21.86
C SER A 52 2.04 6.81 -22.12
N LEU A 53 1.25 6.28 -23.06
CA LEU A 53 1.27 4.85 -23.41
C LEU A 53 2.62 4.41 -24.01
N ALA A 54 3.29 5.27 -24.77
CA ALA A 54 4.63 4.98 -25.30
C ALA A 54 5.66 4.93 -24.16
N THR A 55 5.62 5.92 -23.26
CA THR A 55 6.48 5.97 -22.08
C THR A 55 6.26 4.76 -21.16
N TYR A 56 5.00 4.36 -20.91
CA TYR A 56 4.70 3.15 -20.15
C TYR A 56 5.24 1.89 -20.83
N ARG A 57 5.16 1.80 -22.16
CA ARG A 57 5.73 0.66 -22.89
C ARG A 57 7.24 0.60 -22.75
N ASP A 58 7.92 1.74 -22.81
CA ASP A 58 9.37 1.82 -22.66
C ASP A 58 9.81 1.48 -21.23
N GLU A 59 9.08 1.95 -20.22
CA GLU A 59 9.32 1.61 -18.81
C GLU A 59 9.06 0.12 -18.51
N GLN A 60 7.97 -0.43 -19.06
CA GLN A 60 7.66 -1.85 -18.95
C GLN A 60 8.72 -2.70 -19.65
N ALA A 61 9.16 -2.30 -20.85
CA ALA A 61 10.23 -2.98 -21.58
C ALA A 61 11.55 -2.95 -20.82
N LYS A 62 11.88 -1.83 -20.15
CA LYS A 62 13.06 -1.71 -19.31
C LYS A 62 13.00 -2.61 -18.08
N LYS A 63 11.85 -2.68 -17.40
CA LYS A 63 11.63 -3.59 -16.26
C LYS A 63 11.68 -5.07 -16.68
N LEU A 64 11.15 -5.41 -17.85
CA LEU A 64 11.18 -6.77 -18.40
C LEU A 64 12.58 -7.26 -18.82
N GLY A 65 13.52 -6.34 -19.01
CA GLY A 65 14.88 -6.61 -19.47
C GLY A 65 15.89 -6.87 -18.36
N ASP A 66 15.53 -6.68 -17.08
CA ASP A 66 16.48 -6.70 -15.97
C ASP A 66 16.21 -7.84 -14.98
N TYR A 67 17.24 -8.22 -14.22
CA TYR A 67 17.13 -9.19 -13.14
C TYR A 67 16.62 -8.50 -11.87
N GLY A 68 15.77 -9.19 -11.11
CA GLY A 68 15.26 -8.63 -9.86
C GLY A 68 14.62 -9.67 -8.95
N TRP A 69 14.21 -9.22 -7.78
CA TRP A 69 13.41 -10.03 -6.86
C TRP A 69 11.93 -9.67 -7.01
N VAL A 70 11.07 -10.68 -7.14
CA VAL A 70 9.61 -10.51 -7.08
C VAL A 70 9.15 -10.63 -5.62
N ASP A 71 9.62 -11.66 -4.92
CA ASP A 71 9.32 -11.91 -3.51
C ASP A 71 10.48 -12.71 -2.88
N GLN A 72 11.28 -12.06 -2.04
CA GLN A 72 12.40 -12.69 -1.34
C GLN A 72 11.95 -13.69 -0.28
N GLY A 73 10.76 -13.52 0.30
CA GLY A 73 10.22 -14.43 1.32
C GLY A 73 9.76 -15.77 0.73
N LYS A 74 9.56 -15.81 -0.59
CA LYS A 74 9.12 -17.02 -1.33
C LYS A 74 10.16 -17.49 -2.35
N ASP A 75 11.39 -16.97 -2.29
CA ASP A 75 12.47 -17.21 -3.26
C ASP A 75 12.04 -17.04 -4.74
N GLN A 76 11.15 -16.07 -5.02
CA GLN A 76 10.71 -15.77 -6.39
C GLN A 76 11.53 -14.64 -6.99
N VAL A 77 12.25 -14.98 -8.06
CA VAL A 77 13.09 -14.04 -8.83
C VAL A 77 12.44 -13.69 -10.16
N HIS A 78 12.64 -12.43 -10.57
CA HIS A 78 12.37 -11.95 -11.91
C HIS A 78 13.62 -12.16 -12.76
N ILE A 79 13.44 -12.82 -13.91
CA ILE A 79 14.46 -12.98 -14.93
C ILE A 79 14.06 -12.19 -16.17
N PRO A 80 15.02 -11.64 -16.94
CA PRO A 80 14.74 -10.96 -18.19
C PRO A 80 13.91 -11.84 -19.13
N ILE A 81 12.93 -11.25 -19.81
CA ILE A 81 11.99 -12.00 -20.65
C ILE A 81 12.70 -12.81 -21.74
N THR A 82 13.78 -12.27 -22.32
CA THR A 82 14.59 -12.98 -23.32
C THR A 82 15.13 -14.28 -22.75
N ARG A 83 15.64 -14.25 -21.52
CA ARG A 83 16.15 -15.43 -20.84
C ARG A 83 15.04 -16.39 -20.46
N ALA A 84 13.90 -15.88 -20.01
CA ALA A 84 12.72 -16.72 -19.71
C ALA A 84 12.25 -17.49 -20.95
N MET A 85 12.19 -16.84 -22.10
CA MET A 85 11.82 -17.48 -23.37
C MET A 85 12.83 -18.57 -23.77
N GLU A 86 14.13 -18.28 -23.72
CA GLU A 86 15.17 -19.27 -23.99
C GLU A 86 15.03 -20.51 -23.12
N LEU A 87 14.85 -20.31 -21.80
CA LEU A 87 14.69 -21.41 -20.85
C LEU A 87 13.42 -22.21 -21.11
N THR A 88 12.32 -21.53 -21.46
CA THR A 88 11.05 -22.19 -21.79
C THR A 88 11.17 -23.04 -23.05
N VAL A 89 11.80 -22.53 -24.11
CA VAL A 89 12.02 -23.29 -25.34
C VAL A 89 12.97 -24.47 -25.09
N ALA A 90 14.04 -24.28 -24.32
CA ALA A 90 14.96 -25.34 -23.95
C ALA A 90 14.26 -26.45 -23.12
N ASP A 91 13.38 -26.07 -22.20
CA ASP A 91 12.60 -27.03 -21.40
C ASP A 91 11.61 -27.81 -22.26
N LEU A 92 10.90 -27.13 -23.17
CA LEU A 92 10.01 -27.76 -24.15
C LEU A 92 10.75 -28.71 -25.10
N ALA A 93 11.99 -28.38 -25.48
CA ALA A 93 12.81 -29.23 -26.35
C ALA A 93 13.41 -30.45 -25.63
N LYS A 94 13.50 -30.41 -24.29
CA LYS A 94 14.04 -31.49 -23.47
C LYS A 94 12.97 -32.53 -23.07
N LYS A 95 11.70 -32.19 -23.25
CA LYS A 95 10.54 -33.01 -22.89
C LYS A 95 10.03 -33.82 -24.07
#